data_AF-A0A377HXW9-F1
#
_entry.id   AF-A0A377HXW9-F1
#
_cell.length_a   1.000
_cell.length_b   1.000
_cell.length_c   1.000
_cell.angle_alpha   90.00
_cell.angle_beta   90.00
_cell.angle_gamma   90.00
#
_symmetry.space_group_name_H-M   'P 1'
#
loop_
_entity.id
_entity.type
_entity.pdbx_description
1 polymer ?
#
loop_
_entity_poly.entity_id
_entity_poly.type
_entity_poly.pdbx_seq_one_letter_code
_entity_poly.pdbx_strand_id
1 'polypeptide(L)'
;MIEMLKNWYHRRFTDPQAMALFAILFFGFVAIYFFSNLLAPLLIAIVLAYLLEYPIRLLNEKLKMPRILATFLILGGFIAVTFIMTFILIPTLWTQTVKLVSDLPHMFNQLNEWLLSLPEDYPELVDYQMIDTFFISFKNKILGLGESALKFSIASLLNLVTLGIYAFLVPLMVFFLLKDKMELIDYITNFLPKNRTLASKVWREMQQQIANYIRGKLLEILIIALVSYAIFLFLG
;
A
#
# COMPACT_ATOMS: atom_id res chain seq x y z
N MET A 1 -38.55 -15.74 -19.89
CA MET A 1 -37.44 -15.02 -19.22
C MET A 1 -37.48 -15.17 -17.70
N ILE A 2 -38.62 -14.90 -17.05
CA ILE A 2 -38.77 -15.04 -15.59
C ILE A 2 -38.58 -16.48 -15.12
N GLU A 3 -39.10 -17.49 -15.83
CA GLU A 3 -38.87 -18.92 -15.50
C GLU A 3 -37.43 -19.37 -15.69
N MET A 4 -36.71 -18.78 -16.64
CA MET A 4 -35.29 -19.07 -16.88
C MET A 4 -34.42 -18.51 -15.75
N LEU A 5 -34.76 -17.30 -15.28
CA LEU A 5 -34.21 -16.69 -14.07
C LEU A 5 -34.55 -17.48 -12.81
N LYS A 6 -35.80 -17.96 -12.67
CA LYS A 6 -36.27 -18.75 -11.54
C LYS A 6 -35.61 -20.14 -11.47
N ASN A 7 -35.41 -20.79 -12.61
CA ASN A 7 -34.72 -22.09 -12.69
C ASN A 7 -33.20 -21.96 -12.48
N TRP A 8 -32.59 -20.85 -12.93
CA TRP A 8 -31.20 -20.52 -12.60
C TRP A 8 -31.03 -20.24 -11.10
N TYR A 9 -31.95 -19.48 -10.50
CA TYR A 9 -31.99 -19.24 -9.06
C TYR A 9 -32.18 -20.55 -8.28
N HIS A 10 -33.17 -21.38 -8.60
CA HIS A 10 -33.36 -22.67 -7.92
C HIS A 10 -32.17 -23.62 -8.10
N ARG A 11 -31.49 -23.68 -9.25
CA ARG A 11 -30.30 -24.54 -9.36
C ARG A 11 -29.09 -24.03 -8.55
N ARG A 12 -28.93 -22.71 -8.38
CA ARG A 12 -27.74 -22.12 -7.74
C ARG A 12 -27.95 -21.78 -6.26
N PHE A 13 -29.16 -21.36 -5.87
CA PHE A 13 -29.54 -20.98 -4.49
C PHE A 13 -30.21 -22.09 -3.68
N THR A 14 -30.45 -23.28 -4.26
CA THR A 14 -30.88 -24.45 -3.46
C THR A 14 -29.72 -25.17 -2.80
N ASP A 15 -28.46 -24.87 -3.17
CA ASP A 15 -27.28 -25.36 -2.44
C ASP A 15 -27.09 -24.54 -1.15
N PRO A 16 -27.29 -25.14 0.04
CA PRO A 16 -27.14 -24.44 1.31
C PRO A 16 -25.75 -23.82 1.51
N GLN A 17 -24.71 -24.36 0.84
CA GLN A 17 -23.34 -23.86 0.94
C GLN A 17 -23.13 -22.58 0.13
N ALA A 18 -23.75 -22.49 -1.05
CA ALA A 18 -23.71 -21.30 -1.89
C ALA A 18 -24.45 -20.14 -1.22
N MET A 19 -25.61 -20.41 -0.61
CA MET A 19 -26.36 -19.42 0.16
C MET A 19 -25.58 -18.96 1.39
N ALA A 20 -24.88 -19.87 2.10
CA ALA A 20 -24.01 -19.49 3.21
C ALA A 20 -22.87 -18.59 2.76
N LEU A 21 -22.17 -18.92 1.67
CA LEU A 21 -21.11 -18.07 1.12
C LEU A 21 -21.65 -16.70 0.71
N PHE A 22 -22.80 -16.67 0.01
CA PHE A 22 -23.45 -15.42 -0.38
C PHE A 22 -23.80 -14.57 0.85
N ALA A 23 -24.39 -15.16 1.89
CA ALA A 23 -24.70 -14.46 3.13
C ALA A 23 -23.44 -13.87 3.78
N ILE A 24 -22.36 -14.65 3.89
CA ILE A 24 -21.08 -14.18 4.47
C ILE A 24 -20.55 -12.98 3.67
N LEU A 25 -20.55 -13.07 2.34
CA LEU A 25 -20.07 -11.99 1.47
C LEU A 25 -20.97 -10.76 1.53
N PHE A 26 -22.29 -10.95 1.52
CA PHE A 26 -23.26 -9.86 1.57
C PHE A 26 -23.20 -9.10 2.89
N PHE A 27 -23.28 -9.81 4.02
CA PHE A 27 -23.19 -9.17 5.34
C PHE A 27 -21.80 -8.58 5.60
N GLY A 28 -20.73 -9.25 5.15
CA GLY A 28 -19.37 -8.72 5.21
C GLY A 28 -19.23 -7.42 4.41
N PHE A 29 -19.77 -7.38 3.19
CA PHE A 29 -19.78 -6.18 2.36
C PHE A 29 -20.58 -5.05 2.99
N VAL A 30 -21.78 -5.32 3.50
CA VAL A 30 -22.62 -4.32 4.20
C VAL A 30 -21.89 -3.77 5.43
N ALA A 31 -21.26 -4.65 6.22
CA ALA A 31 -20.49 -4.22 7.38
C ALA A 31 -19.32 -3.31 6.98
N ILE A 32 -18.55 -3.67 5.95
CA ILE A 32 -17.45 -2.84 5.46
C ILE A 32 -17.96 -1.52 4.88
N TYR A 33 -19.05 -1.53 4.12
CA TYR A 33 -19.59 -0.33 3.47
C TYR A 33 -20.04 0.71 4.49
N PHE A 34 -20.83 0.30 5.49
CA PHE A 34 -21.37 1.22 6.51
C PHE A 34 -20.37 1.54 7.63
N PHE A 35 -19.50 0.60 8.01
CA PHE A 35 -18.57 0.76 9.13
C PHE A 35 -17.11 0.90 8.70
N SER A 36 -16.83 1.24 7.43
CA SER A 36 -15.46 1.34 6.89
C SER A 36 -14.53 2.19 7.75
N ASN A 37 -14.95 3.38 8.18
CA ASN A 37 -14.13 4.28 9.00
C ASN A 37 -13.77 3.70 10.37
N LEU A 38 -14.70 2.94 10.99
CA LEU A 38 -14.49 2.30 12.28
C LEU A 38 -13.65 1.02 12.14
N LEU A 39 -13.88 0.27 11.07
CA LEU A 39 -13.20 -0.99 10.79
C LEU A 39 -11.83 -0.77 10.13
N ALA A 40 -11.52 0.41 9.59
CA ALA A 40 -10.28 0.72 8.90
C ALA A 40 -9.02 0.24 9.65
N PRO A 41 -8.79 0.60 10.93
CA PRO A 41 -7.60 0.14 11.64
C PRO A 41 -7.60 -1.39 11.86
N LEU A 42 -8.77 -2.00 12.06
CA LEU A 42 -8.89 -3.45 12.19
C LEU A 42 -8.56 -4.16 10.87
N LEU A 43 -9.04 -3.66 9.74
CA LEU A 43 -8.75 -4.21 8.41
C LEU A 43 -7.26 -4.09 8.08
N ILE A 44 -6.65 -2.95 8.38
CA ILE A 44 -5.19 -2.76 8.26
C ILE A 44 -4.47 -3.78 9.14
N ALA A 45 -4.88 -3.94 10.40
CA ALA A 45 -4.28 -4.89 11.32
C ALA A 45 -4.42 -6.35 10.86
N ILE A 46 -5.56 -6.73 10.27
CA ILE A 46 -5.77 -8.07 9.69
C ILE A 46 -4.79 -8.31 8.54
N VAL A 47 -4.65 -7.35 7.64
CA VAL A 47 -3.70 -7.45 6.51
C VAL A 47 -2.26 -7.55 7.02
N LEU A 48 -1.86 -6.70 7.97
CA LEU A 48 -0.51 -6.74 8.55
C LEU A 48 -0.25 -8.02 9.32
N ALA A 49 -1.18 -8.48 10.16
CA ALA A 49 -1.07 -9.74 10.89
C ALA A 49 -0.93 -10.91 9.91
N TYR A 50 -1.68 -10.90 8.81
CA TYR A 50 -1.54 -11.91 7.76
C TYR A 50 -0.12 -11.93 7.16
N LEU A 51 0.42 -10.75 6.81
CA LEU A 51 1.76 -10.63 6.23
C LEU A 51 2.85 -11.10 7.22
N LEU A 52 2.71 -10.75 8.49
CA LEU A 52 3.68 -11.05 9.54
C LEU A 52 3.55 -12.50 10.08
N GLU A 53 2.47 -13.21 9.81
CA GLU A 53 2.29 -14.61 10.23
C GLU A 53 3.37 -15.53 9.63
N TYR A 54 3.76 -15.31 8.37
CA TYR A 54 4.76 -16.16 7.69
C TYR A 54 6.13 -16.17 8.39
N PRO A 55 6.77 -15.01 8.67
CA PRO A 55 8.04 -15.00 9.39
C PRO A 55 7.93 -15.50 10.83
N ILE A 56 6.80 -15.26 11.52
CA ILE A 56 6.55 -15.80 12.87
C ILE A 56 6.54 -17.33 12.83
N ARG A 57 5.79 -17.92 11.89
CA ARG A 57 5.74 -19.37 11.71
C ARG A 57 7.11 -19.94 11.36
N LEU A 58 7.89 -19.24 10.53
CA LEU A 58 9.25 -19.65 10.20
C LEU A 58 10.15 -19.74 11.45
N LEU A 59 10.10 -18.74 12.33
CA LEU A 59 10.86 -18.74 13.59
C LEU A 59 10.35 -19.82 14.57
N ASN A 60 9.04 -20.01 14.64
CA ASN A 60 8.45 -21.02 15.51
C ASN A 60 8.80 -22.45 15.05
N GLU A 61 8.59 -22.78 13.77
CA GLU A 61 8.77 -24.14 13.25
C GLU A 61 10.25 -24.49 13.02
N LYS A 62 11.06 -23.57 12.47
CA LYS A 62 12.46 -23.87 12.13
C LYS A 62 13.42 -23.63 13.29
N LEU A 63 13.21 -22.56 14.07
CA LEU A 63 14.08 -22.21 15.20
C LEU A 63 13.51 -22.69 16.54
N LYS A 64 12.34 -23.37 16.56
CA LYS A 64 11.67 -23.88 17.76
C LYS A 64 11.40 -22.81 18.83
N MET A 65 11.29 -21.55 18.41
CA MET A 65 11.06 -20.43 19.33
C MET A 65 9.59 -20.38 19.76
N PRO A 66 9.27 -20.19 21.07
CA PRO A 66 7.90 -20.01 21.52
C PRO A 66 7.16 -18.94 20.70
N ARG A 67 5.93 -19.24 20.26
CA ARG A 67 5.12 -18.36 19.39
C ARG A 67 5.02 -16.93 19.91
N ILE A 68 4.90 -16.76 21.23
CA ILE A 68 4.82 -15.44 21.87
C ILE A 68 6.11 -14.65 21.63
N LEU A 69 7.27 -15.26 21.84
CA LEU A 69 8.57 -14.62 21.60
C LEU A 69 8.78 -14.31 20.11
N ALA A 70 8.39 -15.22 19.22
CA ALA A 70 8.39 -14.98 17.78
C ALA A 70 7.52 -13.78 17.39
N THR A 71 6.34 -13.65 18.00
CA THR A 71 5.43 -12.54 17.77
C THR A 71 6.04 -11.22 18.24
N PHE A 72 6.60 -11.16 19.46
CA PHE A 72 7.26 -9.96 19.97
C PHE A 72 8.46 -9.54 19.10
N LEU A 73 9.29 -10.50 18.68
CA LEU A 73 10.48 -10.21 17.88
C LEU A 73 10.11 -9.67 16.50
N ILE A 74 9.19 -10.35 15.79
CA ILE A 74 8.78 -9.94 14.44
C ILE A 74 7.99 -8.63 14.48
N LEU A 75 7.02 -8.50 15.40
CA LEU A 75 6.23 -7.29 15.51
C LEU A 75 7.09 -6.11 15.96
N GLY A 76 7.95 -6.31 16.96
CA GLY A 76 8.90 -5.29 17.42
C GLY A 76 9.86 -4.85 16.32
N GLY A 77 10.41 -5.80 15.55
CA GLY A 77 11.26 -5.51 14.40
C GLY A 77 10.51 -4.76 13.29
N PHE A 78 9.28 -5.17 12.97
CA PHE A 78 8.42 -4.48 12.00
C PHE A 78 8.12 -3.04 12.43
N ILE A 79 7.77 -2.83 13.71
CA ILE A 79 7.54 -1.51 14.27
C ILE A 79 8.84 -0.68 14.19
N ALA A 80 9.98 -1.23 14.61
CA ALA A 80 11.26 -0.52 14.56
C ALA A 80 11.63 -0.06 13.15
N VAL A 81 11.51 -0.96 12.15
CA VAL A 81 11.76 -0.61 10.74
C VAL A 81 10.78 0.46 10.25
N THR A 82 9.49 0.34 10.59
CA THR A 82 8.47 1.32 10.21
C THR A 82 8.74 2.69 10.82
N PHE A 83 9.16 2.74 12.09
CA PHE A 83 9.57 3.97 12.75
C PHE A 83 10.80 4.58 12.07
N ILE A 84 11.84 3.80 11.79
CA ILE A 84 13.04 4.29 11.08
C ILE A 84 12.66 4.87 9.71
N MET A 85 11.84 4.16 8.92
CA MET A 85 11.36 4.64 7.63
C MET A 85 10.56 5.94 7.76
N THR A 86 9.68 6.03 8.76
CA THR A 86 8.80 7.19 8.93
C THR A 86 9.54 8.42 9.42
N PHE A 87 10.47 8.28 10.37
CA PHE A 87 11.15 9.42 10.99
C PHE A 87 12.46 9.82 10.31
N ILE A 88 13.08 8.92 9.54
CA ILE A 88 14.36 9.20 8.85
C ILE A 88 14.13 9.31 7.35
N LEU A 89 13.54 8.28 6.72
CA LEU A 89 13.42 8.24 5.26
C LEU A 89 12.41 9.28 4.74
N ILE A 90 11.21 9.37 5.31
CA ILE A 90 10.18 10.31 4.82
C ILE A 90 10.65 11.77 4.89
N PRO A 91 11.21 12.29 6.01
CA PRO A 91 11.71 13.67 6.04
C PRO A 91 12.87 13.90 5.06
N THR A 92 13.73 12.90 4.89
CA THR A 92 14.82 12.96 3.91
C THR A 92 14.27 13.06 2.49
N LEU A 93 13.33 12.21 2.10
CA LEU A 93 12.67 12.27 0.79
C LEU A 93 11.91 13.58 0.60
N TRP A 94 11.27 14.10 1.65
CA TRP A 94 10.59 15.39 1.61
C TRP A 94 11.56 16.53 1.32
N THR A 95 12.65 16.62 2.08
CA THR A 95 13.67 17.66 1.88
C THR A 95 14.35 17.54 0.52
N GLN A 96 14.63 16.31 0.05
CA GLN A 96 15.14 16.06 -1.30
C GLN A 96 14.16 16.50 -2.38
N THR A 97 12.86 16.23 -2.20
CA THR A 97 11.83 16.64 -3.17
C THR A 97 11.69 18.16 -3.21
N VAL A 98 11.69 18.84 -2.05
CA VAL A 98 11.66 20.31 -1.98
C VAL A 98 12.89 20.91 -2.65
N LYS A 99 14.09 20.34 -2.43
CA LYS A 99 15.33 20.77 -3.10
C LYS A 99 15.23 20.59 -4.61
N LEU A 100 14.77 19.42 -5.08
CA LEU A 100 14.60 19.17 -6.50
C LEU A 100 13.68 20.22 -7.13
N VAL A 101 12.53 20.50 -6.51
CA VAL A 101 11.57 21.51 -6.99
C VAL A 101 12.15 22.92 -6.94
N SER A 102 12.93 23.27 -5.91
CA SER A 102 13.59 24.58 -5.82
C SER A 102 14.73 24.75 -6.82
N ASP A 103 15.36 23.65 -7.23
CA ASP A 103 16.46 23.64 -8.20
C ASP A 103 15.96 23.59 -9.65
N LEU A 104 14.71 23.17 -9.90
CA LEU A 104 14.10 23.13 -11.23
C LEU A 104 14.25 24.46 -12.02
N PRO A 105 14.01 25.66 -11.45
CA PRO A 105 14.22 26.91 -12.17
C PRO A 105 15.66 27.09 -12.62
N HIS A 106 16.63 26.69 -11.81
CA HIS A 106 18.05 26.80 -12.17
C HIS A 106 18.41 25.81 -13.28
N MET A 107 17.99 24.54 -13.16
CA MET A 107 18.18 23.53 -14.19
C MET A 107 17.55 23.96 -15.51
N PHE A 108 16.37 24.60 -15.45
CA PHE A 108 15.69 25.11 -16.61
C PHE A 108 16.43 26.30 -17.24
N ASN A 109 16.98 27.22 -16.45
CA ASN A 109 17.81 28.31 -16.98
C ASN A 109 19.06 27.78 -17.72
N GLN A 110 19.73 26.74 -17.19
CA GLN A 110 20.85 26.09 -17.89
C GLN A 110 20.39 25.43 -19.20
N LEU A 111 19.20 24.80 -19.20
CA LEU A 111 18.59 24.27 -20.41
C LEU A 111 18.27 25.38 -21.42
N ASN A 112 17.85 26.57 -20.96
CA ASN A 112 17.61 27.74 -21.81
C ASN A 112 18.87 28.19 -22.51
N GLU A 113 19.95 28.36 -21.75
CA GLU A 113 21.25 28.78 -22.28
C GLU A 113 21.76 27.80 -23.34
N TRP A 114 21.62 26.49 -23.08
CA TRP A 114 21.96 25.46 -24.06
C TRP A 114 21.03 25.50 -25.29
N LEU A 115 19.72 25.68 -25.09
CA LEU A 115 18.77 25.80 -26.20
C LEU A 115 18.99 27.06 -27.04
N LEU A 116 19.45 28.17 -26.44
CA LEU A 116 19.77 29.40 -27.15
C LEU A 116 21.07 29.31 -27.96
N SER A 117 21.94 28.33 -27.69
CA SER A 117 23.07 28.00 -28.58
C SER A 117 22.67 27.16 -29.82
N LEU A 118 21.51 26.48 -29.80
CA LEU A 118 21.10 25.62 -30.92
C LEU A 118 20.71 26.38 -32.21
N PRO A 119 20.09 27.57 -32.17
CA PRO A 119 19.82 28.36 -33.38
C PRO A 119 21.07 28.83 -34.11
N GLU A 120 22.22 28.94 -33.42
CA GLU A 120 23.50 29.22 -34.08
C GLU A 120 23.96 28.04 -34.94
N ASP A 121 23.70 26.81 -34.50
CA ASP A 121 24.10 25.58 -35.19
C ASP A 121 23.03 25.04 -36.17
N TYR A 122 21.74 25.31 -35.92
CA TYR A 122 20.59 24.76 -36.67
C TYR A 122 19.45 25.78 -36.92
N PRO A 123 19.72 26.89 -37.63
CA PRO A 123 18.77 27.99 -37.84
C PRO A 123 17.51 27.62 -38.66
N GLU A 124 17.52 26.51 -39.41
CA GLU A 124 16.36 26.05 -40.19
C GLU A 124 15.31 25.28 -39.37
N LEU A 125 15.66 24.82 -38.16
CA LEU A 125 14.82 23.93 -37.34
C LEU A 125 14.27 24.59 -36.07
N VAL A 126 14.94 25.64 -35.54
CA VAL A 126 14.60 26.24 -34.25
C VAL A 126 14.71 27.76 -34.31
N ASP A 127 13.61 28.45 -33.98
CA ASP A 127 13.55 29.91 -33.89
C ASP A 127 13.55 30.38 -32.42
N TYR A 128 14.19 31.51 -32.16
CA TYR A 128 14.32 32.13 -30.84
C TYR A 128 12.95 32.45 -30.20
N GLN A 129 11.95 32.86 -30.98
CA GLN A 129 10.61 33.16 -30.47
C GLN A 129 9.88 31.92 -29.94
N MET A 130 10.14 30.74 -30.51
CA MET A 130 9.54 29.49 -30.07
C MET A 130 10.11 29.04 -28.72
N ILE A 131 11.43 29.22 -28.52
CA ILE A 131 12.12 28.96 -27.26
C ILE A 131 11.55 29.88 -26.17
N ASP A 132 11.49 31.20 -26.43
CA ASP A 132 11.12 32.18 -25.41
C ASP A 132 9.66 31.98 -24.91
N THR A 133 8.74 31.70 -25.84
CA THR A 133 7.32 31.42 -25.51
C THR A 133 7.15 30.14 -24.68
N PHE A 134 7.92 29.09 -25.02
CA PHE A 134 7.95 27.84 -24.25
C PHE A 134 8.49 28.08 -22.83
N PHE A 135 9.58 28.83 -22.72
CA PHE A 135 10.23 29.13 -21.45
C PHE A 135 9.36 29.96 -20.49
N ILE A 136 8.70 31.00 -21.00
CA ILE A 136 7.78 31.84 -20.20
C ILE A 136 6.60 30.99 -19.67
N SER A 137 6.03 30.15 -20.52
CA SER A 137 4.88 29.29 -20.15
C SER A 137 5.25 28.24 -19.11
N PHE A 138 6.45 27.65 -19.23
CA PHE A 138 6.94 26.63 -18.30
C PHE A 138 7.36 27.22 -16.95
N LYS A 139 8.05 28.37 -16.96
CA LYS A 139 8.48 29.08 -15.74
C LYS A 139 7.30 29.42 -14.84
N ASN A 140 6.22 29.95 -15.41
CA ASN A 140 4.99 30.26 -14.67
C ASN A 140 4.35 29.01 -14.03
N LYS A 141 4.48 27.84 -14.68
CA LYS A 141 3.95 26.58 -14.16
C LYS A 141 4.82 25.98 -13.05
N ILE A 142 6.15 26.08 -13.16
CA ILE A 142 7.10 25.66 -12.12
C ILE A 142 6.90 26.50 -10.84
N LEU A 143 6.74 27.83 -10.97
CA LEU A 143 6.48 28.72 -9.82
C LEU A 143 5.18 28.36 -9.09
N GLY A 144 4.12 28.01 -9.83
CA GLY A 144 2.85 27.56 -9.23
C GLY A 144 2.93 26.22 -8.48
N LEU A 145 3.84 25.32 -8.88
CA LEU A 145 4.10 24.07 -8.17
C LEU A 145 4.84 24.30 -6.84
N GLY A 146 5.78 25.24 -6.80
CA GLY A 146 6.50 25.63 -5.58
C GLY A 146 5.59 26.17 -4.48
N GLU A 147 4.64 27.05 -4.83
CA GLU A 147 3.65 27.57 -3.87
C GLU A 147 2.70 26.48 -3.35
N SER A 148 2.35 25.51 -4.19
CA SER A 148 1.46 24.40 -3.83
C SER A 148 2.13 23.41 -2.87
N ALA A 149 3.43 23.15 -3.04
CA ALA A 149 4.21 22.30 -2.14
C ALA A 149 4.29 22.88 -0.71
N LEU A 150 4.39 24.20 -0.57
CA LEU A 150 4.40 24.89 0.73
C LEU A 150 3.05 24.81 1.45
N LYS A 151 1.93 24.98 0.73
CA LYS A 151 0.58 24.91 1.29
C LYS A 151 0.24 23.52 1.84
N PHE A 152 0.79 22.45 1.26
CA PHE A 152 0.58 21.08 1.72
C PHE A 152 1.18 20.81 3.11
N SER A 153 2.21 21.56 3.50
CA SER A 153 2.88 21.40 4.80
C SER A 153 1.96 21.70 5.99
N ILE A 154 1.10 22.72 5.90
CA ILE A 154 0.27 23.22 7.01
C ILE A 154 -0.94 22.30 7.27
N ALA A 155 -1.52 21.71 6.22
CA ALA A 155 -2.64 20.76 6.33
C ALA A 155 -2.23 19.44 7.01
N SER A 156 -0.93 19.13 7.07
CA SER A 156 -0.41 17.87 7.65
C SER A 156 -0.60 17.77 9.17
N LEU A 157 -0.69 18.89 9.90
CA LEU A 157 -0.70 18.91 11.37
C LEU A 157 -1.96 18.25 11.96
N LEU A 158 -3.13 18.44 11.35
CA LEU A 158 -4.38 17.78 11.78
C LEU A 158 -4.36 16.27 11.54
N ASN A 159 -3.61 15.80 10.54
CA ASN A 159 -3.45 14.37 10.26
C ASN A 159 -2.54 13.67 11.28
N LEU A 160 -1.68 14.39 12.00
CA LEU A 160 -0.76 13.80 12.98
C LEU A 160 -1.48 13.17 14.17
N VAL A 161 -2.60 13.74 14.62
CA VAL A 161 -3.37 13.18 15.74
C VAL A 161 -4.01 11.85 15.35
N THR A 162 -4.71 11.80 14.21
CA THR A 162 -5.30 10.55 13.68
C THR A 162 -4.22 9.51 13.41
N LEU A 163 -3.08 9.92 12.83
CA LEU A 163 -1.95 9.03 12.57
C LEU A 163 -1.35 8.51 13.87
N GLY A 164 -1.26 9.33 14.93
CA GLY A 164 -0.82 8.90 16.26
C GLY A 164 -1.74 7.86 16.88
N ILE A 165 -3.06 8.04 16.78
CA ILE A 165 -4.04 7.04 17.23
C ILE A 165 -3.83 5.72 16.46
N TYR A 166 -3.69 5.79 15.14
CA TYR A 166 -3.52 4.60 14.29
C TYR A 166 -2.18 3.91 14.55
N ALA A 167 -1.12 4.69 14.75
CA ALA A 167 0.22 4.20 15.06
C ALA A 167 0.26 3.41 16.38
N PHE A 168 -0.65 3.68 17.32
CA PHE A 168 -0.79 2.88 18.54
C PHE A 168 -1.80 1.73 18.38
N LEU A 169 -2.99 2.02 17.84
CA LEU A 169 -4.09 1.05 17.77
C LEU A 169 -3.77 -0.12 16.84
N VAL A 170 -3.18 0.15 15.67
CA VAL A 170 -2.91 -0.88 14.66
C VAL A 170 -1.90 -1.90 15.17
N PRO A 171 -0.71 -1.54 15.70
CA PRO A 171 0.21 -2.53 16.25
C PRO A 171 -0.39 -3.35 17.40
N LEU A 172 -1.20 -2.71 18.26
CA LEU A 172 -1.90 -3.39 19.33
C LEU A 172 -2.87 -4.45 18.78
N MET A 173 -3.68 -4.10 17.77
CA MET A 173 -4.57 -5.04 17.11
C MET A 173 -3.81 -6.17 16.41
N VAL A 174 -2.71 -5.87 15.73
CA VAL A 174 -1.84 -6.87 15.08
C VAL A 174 -1.30 -7.86 16.12
N PHE A 175 -0.86 -7.37 17.28
CA PHE A 175 -0.40 -8.22 18.36
C PHE A 175 -1.47 -9.23 18.80
N PHE A 176 -2.68 -8.77 19.11
CA PHE A 176 -3.78 -9.66 19.51
C PHE A 176 -4.18 -10.62 18.39
N LEU A 177 -4.25 -10.16 17.14
CA LEU A 177 -4.57 -11.01 15.98
C LEU A 177 -3.54 -12.11 15.75
N LEU A 178 -2.26 -11.86 16.04
CA LEU A 178 -1.17 -12.84 15.90
C LEU A 178 -1.09 -13.81 17.09
N LYS A 179 -1.26 -13.27 18.31
CA LYS A 179 -1.19 -14.01 19.58
C LYS A 179 -2.40 -14.94 19.74
N ASP A 180 -3.60 -14.39 19.64
CA ASP A 180 -4.87 -15.05 19.99
C ASP A 180 -5.66 -15.48 18.74
N LYS A 181 -4.95 -15.73 17.63
CA LYS A 181 -5.51 -16.04 16.31
C LYS A 181 -6.57 -17.15 16.33
N MET A 182 -6.28 -18.27 16.99
CA MET A 182 -7.17 -19.44 17.00
C MET A 182 -8.49 -19.11 17.70
N GLU A 183 -8.40 -18.52 18.90
CA GLU A 183 -9.57 -18.09 19.66
C GLU A 183 -10.41 -17.08 18.86
N LEU A 184 -9.79 -16.09 18.23
CA LEU A 184 -10.50 -15.10 17.42
C LEU A 184 -11.22 -15.72 16.21
N ILE A 185 -10.56 -16.66 15.51
CA ILE A 185 -11.19 -17.40 14.40
C ILE A 185 -12.34 -18.25 14.93
N ASP A 186 -12.19 -18.91 16.07
CA ASP A 186 -13.23 -19.74 16.68
C ASP A 186 -14.45 -18.90 17.10
N TYR A 187 -14.22 -17.72 17.69
CA TYR A 187 -15.30 -16.78 18.00
C TYR A 187 -16.03 -16.29 16.75
N ILE A 188 -15.30 -15.83 15.73
CA ILE A 188 -15.92 -15.36 14.47
C ILE A 188 -16.68 -16.51 13.80
N THR A 189 -16.10 -17.70 13.78
CA THR A 189 -16.73 -18.87 13.17
C THR A 189 -18.02 -19.28 13.88
N ASN A 190 -18.22 -18.98 15.16
CA ASN A 190 -19.50 -19.24 15.83
C ASN A 190 -20.65 -18.36 15.34
N PHE A 191 -20.37 -17.17 14.79
CA PHE A 191 -21.39 -16.28 14.21
C PHE A 191 -21.74 -16.61 12.74
N LEU A 192 -20.93 -17.44 12.07
CA LEU A 192 -21.14 -17.79 10.65
C LEU A 192 -22.16 -18.94 10.48
N PRO A 193 -22.84 -19.05 9.32
CA PRO A 193 -23.76 -20.16 9.03
C PRO A 193 -23.08 -21.53 9.18
N LYS A 194 -23.82 -22.55 9.65
CA LYS A 194 -23.26 -23.91 9.87
C LYS A 194 -22.79 -24.60 8.58
N ASN A 195 -23.52 -24.43 7.47
CA ASN A 195 -23.22 -25.07 6.17
C ASN A 195 -22.20 -24.27 5.34
N ARG A 196 -20.94 -24.20 5.78
CA ARG A 196 -19.92 -23.29 5.22
C ARG A 196 -18.75 -23.97 4.50
N THR A 197 -18.85 -25.24 4.15
CA THR A 197 -17.77 -26.01 3.50
C THR A 197 -17.22 -25.32 2.24
N LEU A 198 -18.11 -24.75 1.41
CA LEU A 198 -17.70 -23.95 0.25
C LEU A 198 -16.91 -22.70 0.66
N ALA A 199 -17.38 -21.95 1.66
CA ALA A 199 -16.67 -20.77 2.16
C ALA A 199 -15.29 -21.11 2.75
N SER A 200 -15.18 -22.22 3.49
CA SER A 200 -13.88 -22.72 3.99
C SER A 200 -12.94 -23.14 2.86
N LYS A 201 -13.48 -23.76 1.79
CA LYS A 201 -12.69 -24.09 0.59
C LYS A 201 -12.16 -22.83 -0.09
N VAL A 202 -13.03 -21.85 -0.36
CA VAL A 202 -12.65 -20.56 -0.95
C VAL A 202 -11.63 -19.83 -0.07
N TRP A 203 -11.81 -19.84 1.25
CA TRP A 203 -10.87 -19.25 2.20
C TRP A 203 -9.46 -19.85 2.08
N ARG A 204 -9.35 -21.18 2.02
CA ARG A 204 -8.05 -21.85 1.86
C ARG A 204 -7.42 -21.59 0.49
N GLU A 205 -8.22 -21.59 -0.57
CA GLU A 205 -7.74 -21.24 -1.92
C GLU A 205 -7.24 -19.79 -1.95
N MET A 206 -7.96 -18.86 -1.32
CA MET A 206 -7.55 -17.46 -1.23
C MET A 206 -6.28 -17.29 -0.41
N GLN A 207 -6.15 -17.98 0.73
CA GLN A 207 -4.91 -18.00 1.52
C GLN A 207 -3.71 -18.42 0.66
N GLN A 208 -3.86 -19.48 -0.14
CA GLN A 208 -2.80 -19.96 -1.01
C GLN A 208 -2.45 -18.94 -2.09
N GLN A 209 -3.44 -18.32 -2.72
CA GLN A 209 -3.21 -17.32 -3.77
C GLN A 209 -2.57 -16.05 -3.22
N ILE A 210 -3.02 -15.55 -2.07
CA ILE A 210 -2.39 -14.40 -1.41
C ILE A 210 -0.94 -14.74 -1.04
N ALA A 211 -0.67 -15.93 -0.51
CA ALA A 211 0.69 -16.36 -0.18
C ALA A 211 1.59 -16.44 -1.43
N ASN A 212 1.08 -16.97 -2.54
CA ASN A 212 1.81 -17.02 -3.81
C ASN A 212 2.08 -15.61 -4.36
N TYR A 213 1.07 -14.72 -4.31
CA TYR A 213 1.21 -13.34 -4.72
C TYR A 213 2.26 -12.58 -3.90
N ILE A 214 2.23 -12.70 -2.57
CA ILE A 214 3.23 -12.07 -1.69
C ILE A 214 4.64 -12.57 -2.03
N ARG A 215 4.82 -13.89 -2.21
CA ARG A 215 6.14 -14.44 -2.59
C ARG A 215 6.62 -13.91 -3.93
N GLY A 216 5.73 -13.86 -4.93
CA GLY A 216 6.03 -13.26 -6.23
C GLY A 216 6.40 -11.79 -6.12
N LYS A 217 5.64 -11.02 -5.34
CA LYS A 217 5.87 -9.58 -5.15
C LYS A 217 7.18 -9.28 -4.41
N LEU A 218 7.55 -10.09 -3.43
CA LEU A 218 8.83 -9.94 -2.74
C LEU A 218 10.02 -10.19 -3.70
N LEU A 219 9.92 -11.21 -4.56
CA LEU A 219 10.94 -11.46 -5.58
C LEU A 219 11.01 -10.33 -6.59
N GLU A 220 9.87 -9.82 -7.04
CA GLU A 220 9.78 -8.68 -7.96
C GLU A 220 10.46 -7.43 -7.36
N ILE A 221 10.12 -7.08 -6.11
CA ILE A 221 10.73 -5.93 -5.41
C ILE A 221 12.24 -6.12 -5.29
N LEU A 222 12.71 -7.32 -4.95
CA LEU A 222 14.14 -7.61 -4.81
C LEU A 222 14.87 -7.46 -6.15
N ILE A 223 14.30 -8.00 -7.24
CA ILE A 223 14.89 -7.87 -8.58
C ILE A 223 14.94 -6.41 -9.01
N ILE A 224 13.83 -5.67 -8.89
CA ILE A 224 13.78 -4.25 -9.26
C ILE A 224 14.78 -3.45 -8.43
N ALA A 225 14.86 -3.70 -7.11
CA ALA A 225 15.80 -3.01 -6.23
C ALA A 225 17.26 -3.27 -6.63
N LEU A 226 17.66 -4.53 -6.82
CA LEU A 226 19.03 -4.88 -7.17
C LEU A 226 19.42 -4.36 -8.56
N VAL A 227 18.55 -4.54 -9.56
CA VAL A 227 18.84 -4.10 -10.93
C VAL A 227 18.92 -2.58 -11.00
N SER A 228 17.95 -1.87 -10.40
CA SER A 228 17.97 -0.40 -10.39
C SER A 228 19.19 0.12 -9.65
N TYR A 229 19.51 -0.45 -8.48
CA TYR A 229 20.70 -0.07 -7.72
C TYR A 229 22.00 -0.30 -8.51
N ALA A 230 22.13 -1.43 -9.20
CA ALA A 230 23.30 -1.72 -10.02
C ALA A 230 23.44 -0.74 -11.19
N ILE A 231 22.34 -0.38 -11.85
CA ILE A 231 22.34 0.60 -12.94
C ILE A 231 22.73 1.99 -12.42
N PHE A 232 22.13 2.46 -11.32
CA PHE A 232 22.49 3.75 -10.74
C PHE A 232 23.96 3.78 -10.30
N LEU A 233 24.46 2.72 -9.68
CA LEU A 233 25.86 2.62 -9.29
C LEU A 233 26.81 2.66 -10.49
N PHE A 234 26.42 2.07 -11.62
CA PHE A 234 27.19 2.13 -12.85
C PHE A 234 27.18 3.51 -13.51
N LEU A 235 26.04 4.22 -13.46
CA LEU A 235 25.88 5.55 -14.07
C LEU A 235 26.46 6.69 -13.22
N GLY A 236 26.69 6.47 -11.92
CA GLY A 236 27.18 7.47 -10.97
C GLY A 236 26.05 8.12 -10.19
#